data_AF-A0A968Z9F8-F1
#
_entry.id   AF-A0A968Z9F8-F1
#
_cell.length_a   1.000
_cell.length_b   1.000
_cell.length_c   1.000
_cell.angle_alpha   90.00
_cell.angle_beta   90.00
_cell.angle_gamma   90.00
#
_symmetry.space_group_name_H-M   'P 1'
#
loop_
_entity.id
_entity.type
_entity.pdbx_description
1 polymer ?
#
loop_
_entity_poly.entity_id
_entity_poly.type
_entity_poly.pdbx_seq_one_letter_code
_entity_poly.pdbx_strand_id
1 'polypeptide(L)'
;MTERLLLVSTCGTSLLTNGASADDRAWLTKIANEVEVDAARLMPIVEERRKSLEAADAPTRRKMSAELNGIGAVLDRYGPKQRFHLLIHTDTALGKATADLVQEALGNQTSLGASDSRASMAVEPWALTPHAH
;
A
#
# COMPACT_ATOMS: atom_id res chain seq x y z
N MET A 1 -12.31 -0.61 -23.19
CA MET A 1 -11.10 -0.82 -22.37
C MET A 1 -10.50 0.52 -22.07
N THR A 2 -10.08 0.76 -20.83
CA THR A 2 -9.45 2.03 -20.44
C THR A 2 -7.97 1.99 -20.80
N GLU A 3 -7.47 2.94 -21.59
CA GLU A 3 -6.05 2.93 -22.01
C GLU A 3 -5.10 3.26 -20.85
N ARG A 4 -5.46 4.25 -20.02
CA ARG A 4 -4.68 4.69 -18.85
C ARG A 4 -5.57 4.89 -17.63
N LEU A 5 -5.13 4.44 -16.47
CA LEU A 5 -5.86 4.61 -15.21
C LEU A 5 -4.94 5.16 -14.12
N LEU A 6 -5.36 6.25 -13.49
CA LEU A 6 -4.81 6.74 -12.23
C LEU A 6 -5.71 6.25 -11.09
N LEU A 7 -5.15 5.44 -10.19
CA LEU A 7 -5.82 5.01 -8.97
C LEU A 7 -5.25 5.80 -7.80
N VAL A 8 -6.12 6.58 -7.16
CA VAL A 8 -5.79 7.26 -5.90
C VAL A 8 -6.43 6.46 -4.77
N SER A 9 -5.60 5.89 -3.89
CA SER A 9 -6.04 5.04 -2.79
C SER A 9 -5.55 5.58 -1.47
N THR A 10 -6.47 5.80 -0.52
CA THR A 10 -6.11 6.11 0.86
C THR A 10 -5.67 4.83 1.58
N CYS A 11 -4.58 4.89 2.32
CA CYS A 11 -4.07 3.82 3.16
C CYS A 11 -4.41 4.10 4.62
N GLY A 12 -5.26 3.25 5.19
CA GLY A 12 -5.51 3.22 6.63
C GLY A 12 -4.52 2.30 7.32
N THR A 13 -5.00 1.55 8.32
CA THR A 13 -4.19 0.56 9.07
C THR A 13 -4.76 -0.85 8.94
N SER A 14 -5.66 -1.05 7.97
CA SER A 14 -6.42 -2.31 7.83
C SER A 14 -5.49 -3.49 7.61
N LEU A 15 -4.41 -3.32 6.83
CA LEU A 15 -3.43 -4.37 6.56
C LEU A 15 -2.67 -4.83 7.81
N LEU A 16 -2.43 -3.93 8.75
CA LEU A 16 -1.76 -4.24 10.01
C LEU A 16 -2.72 -4.84 11.04
N THR A 17 -3.96 -4.35 11.08
CA THR A 17 -4.95 -4.69 12.12
C THR A 17 -5.85 -5.88 11.77
N ASN A 18 -6.05 -6.16 10.48
CA ASN A 18 -6.87 -7.29 10.02
C ASN A 18 -6.17 -8.62 10.32
N GLY A 19 -6.88 -9.54 10.98
CA GLY A 19 -6.32 -10.81 11.43
C GLY A 19 -5.17 -10.68 12.46
N ALA A 20 -4.99 -9.51 13.08
CA ALA A 20 -4.02 -9.33 14.16
C ALA A 20 -4.51 -10.03 15.43
N SER A 21 -3.56 -10.43 16.28
CA SER A 21 -3.88 -10.91 17.63
C SER A 21 -4.63 -9.83 18.42
N ALA A 22 -5.35 -10.22 19.48
CA ALA A 22 -6.06 -9.24 20.32
C ALA A 22 -5.09 -8.21 20.92
N ASP A 23 -3.92 -8.67 21.38
CA ASP A 23 -2.87 -7.82 21.94
C ASP A 23 -2.30 -6.84 20.90
N ASP A 24 -1.93 -7.33 19.71
CA ASP A 24 -1.38 -6.46 18.66
C ASP A 24 -2.44 -5.48 18.17
N ARG A 25 -3.69 -5.92 18.02
CA ARG A 25 -4.79 -5.04 17.63
C ARG A 25 -5.02 -3.93 18.66
N ALA A 26 -5.00 -4.25 19.95
CA ALA A 26 -5.14 -3.28 21.03
C ALA A 26 -3.99 -2.28 21.01
N TRP A 27 -2.75 -2.78 20.84
CA TRP A 27 -1.56 -1.93 20.76
C TRP A 27 -1.57 -1.02 19.53
N LEU A 28 -1.83 -1.56 18.32
CA LEU A 28 -1.92 -0.80 17.08
C LEU A 28 -3.01 0.28 17.14
N THR A 29 -4.16 -0.03 17.77
CA THR A 29 -5.24 0.95 17.95
C THR A 29 -4.79 2.11 18.85
N LYS A 30 -4.01 1.82 19.90
CA LYS A 30 -3.50 2.83 20.82
C LYS A 30 -2.54 3.81 20.13
N ILE A 31 -1.73 3.33 19.19
CA ILE A 31 -0.70 4.14 18.49
C ILE A 31 -1.14 4.66 17.11
N ALA A 32 -2.43 4.55 16.76
CA ALA A 32 -2.90 4.76 15.39
C ALA A 32 -2.59 6.17 14.83
N ASN A 33 -2.50 7.17 15.70
CA ASN A 33 -2.24 8.57 15.35
C ASN A 33 -0.81 9.03 15.67
N GLU A 34 0.06 8.12 16.11
CA GLU A 34 1.42 8.48 16.52
C GLU A 34 2.35 8.53 15.30
N VAL A 35 3.18 9.59 15.24
CA VAL A 35 4.19 9.77 14.20
C VAL A 35 5.40 8.85 14.43
N GLU A 36 5.79 8.72 15.70
CA GLU A 36 6.90 7.87 16.14
C GLU A 36 6.39 6.84 17.14
N VAL A 37 6.83 5.60 16.98
CA VAL A 37 6.42 4.47 17.82
C VAL A 37 7.62 3.57 18.11
N ASP A 38 7.47 2.66 19.06
CA ASP A 38 8.48 1.65 19.33
C ASP A 38 8.67 0.73 18.11
N ALA A 39 9.73 0.99 17.35
CA ALA A 39 10.09 0.23 16.16
C ALA A 39 10.37 -1.25 16.49
N ALA A 40 10.88 -1.55 17.70
CA ALA A 40 11.14 -2.93 18.11
C ALA A 40 9.83 -3.71 18.29
N ARG A 41 8.72 -3.04 18.59
CA ARG A 41 7.39 -3.64 18.62
C ARG A 41 6.67 -3.63 17.28
N LEU A 42 6.81 -2.57 16.48
CA LEU A 42 6.13 -2.46 15.18
C LEU A 42 6.73 -3.39 14.12
N MET A 43 8.06 -3.43 14.00
CA MET A 43 8.73 -4.13 12.89
C MET A 43 8.40 -5.62 12.82
N PRO A 44 8.35 -6.39 13.92
CA PRO A 44 7.94 -7.80 13.85
C PRO A 44 6.55 -8.00 13.22
N ILE A 45 5.59 -7.12 13.53
CA ILE A 45 4.22 -7.18 12.97
C ILE A 45 4.26 -6.88 11.47
N VAL A 46 5.01 -5.86 11.06
CA VAL A 46 5.18 -5.49 9.64
C VAL A 46 5.83 -6.63 8.86
N GLU A 47 6.89 -7.24 9.38
CA GLU A 47 7.57 -8.37 8.73
C GLU A 47 6.69 -9.61 8.62
N GLU A 48 5.89 -9.92 9.65
CA GLU A 48 4.92 -11.02 9.59
C GLU A 48 3.90 -10.78 8.47
N ARG A 49 3.40 -9.54 8.37
CA ARG A 49 2.43 -9.16 7.33
C ARG A 49 3.05 -9.20 5.94
N ARG A 50 4.29 -8.74 5.77
CA ARG A 50 5.05 -8.86 4.51
C ARG A 50 5.14 -10.32 4.07
N LYS A 51 5.64 -11.21 4.94
CA LYS A 51 5.73 -12.65 4.64
C LYS A 51 4.39 -13.27 4.29
N SER A 52 3.34 -12.87 5.00
CA SER A 52 1.97 -13.32 4.72
C SER A 52 1.49 -12.88 3.34
N LEU A 53 1.80 -11.65 2.92
CA LEU A 53 1.47 -11.13 1.59
C LEU A 53 2.26 -11.85 0.49
N GLU A 54 3.55 -12.10 0.70
CA GLU A 54 4.42 -12.81 -0.24
C GLU A 54 3.95 -14.25 -0.48
N ALA A 55 3.51 -14.93 0.58
CA ALA A 55 3.01 -16.31 0.50
C ALA A 55 1.57 -16.42 -0.05
N ALA A 56 0.80 -15.32 -0.04
CA ALA A 56 -0.61 -15.33 -0.38
C ALA A 56 -0.86 -15.23 -1.90
N ASP A 57 -1.83 -16.02 -2.38
CA ASP A 57 -2.35 -15.86 -3.74
C ASP A 57 -3.13 -14.54 -3.89
N ALA A 58 -3.49 -14.18 -5.13
CA ALA A 58 -4.18 -12.91 -5.39
C ALA A 58 -5.54 -12.79 -4.67
N PRO A 59 -6.42 -13.82 -4.64
CA PRO A 59 -7.66 -13.77 -3.86
C PRO A 59 -7.43 -13.57 -2.36
N THR A 60 -6.41 -14.22 -1.78
CA THR A 60 -6.10 -14.10 -0.35
C THR A 60 -5.54 -12.73 -0.03
N ARG A 61 -4.61 -12.20 -0.83
CA ARG A 61 -4.08 -10.83 -0.67
C ARG A 61 -5.19 -9.78 -0.65
N ARG A 62 -6.23 -9.92 -1.49
CA ARG A 62 -7.39 -9.02 -1.48
C ARG A 62 -8.17 -9.06 -0.16
N LYS A 63 -8.25 -10.21 0.51
CA LYS A 63 -8.94 -10.33 1.81
C LYS A 63 -8.14 -9.76 2.97
N MET A 64 -6.83 -9.57 2.81
CA MET A 64 -5.94 -9.10 3.87
C MET A 64 -6.06 -7.59 4.12
N SER A 65 -6.46 -6.79 3.14
CA SER A 65 -6.55 -5.33 3.27
C SER A 65 -7.69 -4.75 2.43
N ALA A 66 -8.35 -3.72 2.97
CA ALA A 66 -9.40 -3.00 2.24
C ALA A 66 -8.85 -2.32 0.98
N GLU A 67 -7.62 -1.79 1.05
CA GLU A 67 -6.90 -1.17 -0.05
C GLU A 67 -6.64 -2.17 -1.18
N LEU A 68 -6.06 -3.34 -0.87
CA LEU A 68 -5.78 -4.37 -1.87
C LEU A 68 -7.05 -4.93 -2.51
N ASN A 69 -8.13 -5.07 -1.73
CA ASN A 69 -9.43 -5.47 -2.25
C ASN A 69 -9.97 -4.44 -3.25
N GLY A 70 -9.98 -3.17 -2.87
CA GLY A 70 -10.51 -2.08 -3.69
C GLY A 70 -9.74 -1.91 -4.99
N ILE A 71 -8.40 -1.91 -4.90
CA ILE A 71 -7.52 -1.83 -6.08
C ILE A 71 -7.78 -3.01 -7.01
N GLY A 72 -7.82 -4.23 -6.47
CA GLY A 72 -8.10 -5.43 -7.25
C GLY A 72 -9.43 -5.36 -8.01
N ALA A 73 -10.50 -4.92 -7.33
CA ALA A 73 -11.81 -4.77 -7.95
C ALA A 73 -11.83 -3.73 -9.08
N VAL A 74 -11.11 -2.61 -8.92
CA VAL A 74 -10.99 -1.57 -9.96
C VAL A 74 -10.21 -2.11 -11.17
N LEU A 75 -9.11 -2.82 -10.95
CA LEU A 75 -8.31 -3.39 -12.03
C LEU A 75 -9.09 -4.44 -12.84
N ASP A 76 -9.84 -5.32 -12.17
CA ASP A 76 -10.68 -6.32 -12.84
C ASP A 76 -11.79 -5.65 -13.67
N ARG A 77 -12.39 -4.57 -13.15
CA ARG A 77 -13.51 -3.89 -13.81
C ARG A 77 -13.08 -3.15 -15.07
N TYR A 78 -11.95 -2.47 -15.04
CA TYR A 78 -11.54 -1.57 -16.13
C TYR A 78 -10.48 -2.15 -17.06
N GLY A 79 -9.73 -3.17 -16.61
CA GLY A 79 -8.67 -3.84 -17.37
C GLY A 79 -7.70 -2.87 -18.05
N PRO A 80 -7.11 -1.90 -17.33
CA PRO A 80 -6.32 -0.85 -17.96
C PRO A 80 -4.99 -1.38 -18.52
N LYS A 81 -4.56 -0.85 -19.67
CA LYS A 81 -3.24 -1.18 -20.25
C LYS A 81 -2.09 -0.52 -19.49
N GLN A 82 -2.28 0.73 -19.07
CA GLN A 82 -1.32 1.48 -18.26
C GLN A 82 -1.97 1.92 -16.94
N ARG A 83 -1.21 1.81 -15.84
CA ARG A 83 -1.68 2.05 -14.48
C ARG A 83 -0.71 2.96 -13.76
N PHE A 84 -1.26 3.89 -12.99
CA PHE A 84 -0.53 4.72 -12.05
C PHE A 84 -1.23 4.61 -10.71
N HIS A 85 -0.49 4.24 -9.67
CA HIS A 85 -1.02 4.12 -8.32
C HIS A 85 -0.44 5.24 -7.48
N LEU A 86 -1.32 6.07 -6.91
CA LEU A 86 -1.00 7.06 -5.91
C LEU A 86 -1.59 6.59 -4.58
N LEU A 87 -0.71 6.19 -3.67
CA LEU A 87 -1.10 5.83 -2.30
C LEU A 87 -0.98 7.06 -1.40
N ILE A 88 -2.06 7.37 -0.67
CA ILE A 88 -2.14 8.51 0.24
C ILE A 88 -2.31 7.97 1.66
N HIS A 89 -1.40 8.30 2.55
CA HIS A 89 -1.51 7.97 3.98
C HIS A 89 -1.40 9.22 4.84
N THR A 90 -1.92 9.15 6.07
CA THR A 90 -1.65 10.15 7.10
C THR A 90 -0.18 10.06 7.55
N ASP A 91 0.40 11.16 8.01
CA ASP A 91 1.76 11.19 8.56
C ASP A 91 1.81 10.52 9.96
N THR A 92 1.59 9.21 9.98
CA THR A 92 1.67 8.36 11.18
C THR A 92 2.53 7.15 10.85
N ALA A 93 3.17 6.58 11.87
CA ALA A 93 4.01 5.39 11.70
C ALA A 93 3.22 4.24 11.05
N LEU A 94 1.97 4.04 11.46
CA LEU A 94 1.11 2.98 10.91
C LEU A 94 0.61 3.26 9.50
N GLY A 95 0.32 4.53 9.19
CA GLY A 95 -0.08 4.95 7.84
C GLY A 95 1.04 4.69 6.83
N LYS A 96 2.27 5.12 7.18
CA LYS A 96 3.47 4.87 6.38
C LYS A 96 3.73 3.38 6.19
N ALA A 97 3.79 2.61 7.29
CA ALA A 97 4.05 1.18 7.22
C ALA A 97 3.00 0.41 6.39
N THR A 98 1.73 0.82 6.45
CA THR A 98 0.68 0.23 5.61
C THR A 98 0.86 0.59 4.14
N ALA A 99 1.16 1.85 3.81
CA ALA A 99 1.39 2.27 2.44
C ALA A 99 2.59 1.56 1.80
N ASP A 100 3.67 1.38 2.55
CA ASP A 100 4.86 0.65 2.11
C ASP A 100 4.51 -0.82 1.78
N LEU A 101 3.81 -1.52 2.67
CA LEU A 101 3.37 -2.91 2.42
C LEU A 101 2.41 -3.03 1.23
N VAL A 102 1.49 -2.07 1.06
CA VAL A 102 0.60 -2.03 -0.11
C VAL A 102 1.39 -1.80 -1.39
N GLN A 103 2.36 -0.87 -1.38
CA GLN A 103 3.24 -0.61 -2.52
C GLN A 103 4.01 -1.87 -2.92
N GLU A 104 4.64 -2.53 -1.96
CA GLU A 104 5.37 -3.79 -2.18
C GLU A 104 4.45 -4.86 -2.80
N ALA A 105 3.23 -5.01 -2.29
CA ALA A 105 2.27 -6.00 -2.79
C ALA A 105 1.78 -5.71 -4.23
N LEU A 106 1.80 -4.44 -4.66
CA LEU A 106 1.41 -4.01 -6.02
C LEU A 106 2.57 -4.08 -7.03
N GLY A 107 3.82 -4.03 -6.55
CA GLY A 107 5.04 -4.06 -7.36
C GLY A 107 5.43 -2.70 -7.98
N ASN A 108 6.47 -2.72 -8.83
CA ASN A 108 7.26 -1.57 -9.32
C ASN A 108 6.53 -0.50 -10.19
N GLN A 109 5.21 -0.30 -10.05
CA GLN A 109 4.45 0.73 -10.81
C GLN A 109 3.69 1.73 -9.92
N THR A 110 4.11 1.88 -8.66
CA THR A 110 3.38 2.66 -7.65
C THR A 110 4.22 3.82 -7.12
N SER A 111 3.66 5.02 -7.08
CA SER A 111 4.27 6.22 -6.49
C SER A 111 3.60 6.55 -5.15
N LEU A 112 4.41 6.87 -4.12
CA LEU A 112 3.92 7.23 -2.78
C LEU A 112 3.75 8.76 -2.65
N GLY A 113 2.67 9.20 -1.98
CA GLY A 113 2.47 10.59 -1.62
C GLY A 113 1.95 10.72 -0.18
N ALA A 114 2.68 11.44 0.68
CA ALA A 114 2.19 11.80 2.02
C ALA A 114 1.25 13.01 1.93
N SER A 115 0.26 13.09 2.83
CA SER A 115 -0.73 14.17 2.84
C SER A 115 -0.22 15.54 3.33
N ASP A 116 1.07 15.66 3.67
CA ASP A 116 1.67 16.95 4.01
C ASP A 116 2.38 17.56 2.81
N SER A 117 2.31 18.89 2.72
CA SER A 117 2.70 19.79 1.63
C SER A 117 4.20 19.77 1.21
N ARG A 118 4.96 18.72 1.58
CA ARG A 118 6.38 18.53 1.28
C ARG A 118 6.77 17.12 0.83
N ALA A 119 5.87 16.36 0.21
CA ALA A 119 6.27 15.12 -0.47
C ALA A 119 7.00 15.46 -1.79
N SER A 120 8.31 15.20 -1.84
CA SER A 120 9.06 15.26 -3.10
C SER A 120 8.53 14.18 -4.03
N MET A 121 7.88 14.60 -5.11
CA MET A 121 7.59 13.75 -6.25
C MET A 121 8.91 13.29 -6.89
N ALA A 122 9.46 12.15 -6.45
CA ALA A 122 10.44 11.41 -7.24
C ALA A 122 9.69 10.67 -8.34
N VAL A 123 9.25 11.41 -9.35
CA VAL A 123 8.89 10.83 -10.65
C VAL A 123 10.22 10.66 -11.35
N GLU A 124 10.75 9.43 -11.42
CA GLU A 124 11.83 9.18 -12.38
C GLU A 124 11.25 9.46 -13.78
N PRO A 125 11.78 10.43 -14.53
CA PRO A 125 11.45 10.56 -15.93
C PRO A 125 12.05 9.35 -16.66
N TRP A 126 11.52 9.01 -17.83
CA TRP A 126 12.16 8.19 -18.86
C TRP A 126 12.41 6.69 -18.58
N ALA A 127 11.44 5.86 -18.99
CA ALA A 127 11.72 4.62 -19.71
C ALA A 127 10.89 4.62 -21.01
N LEU A 128 11.17 5.61 -21.86
CA LEU A 128 10.80 5.55 -23.27
C LEU A 128 11.83 4.64 -23.96
N THR A 129 11.52 3.36 -24.08
CA THR A 129 12.17 2.54 -25.12
C THR A 129 11.50 2.88 -26.46
N PRO A 130 12.26 3.34 -27.47
CA PRO A 130 11.72 3.49 -28.81
C PRO A 130 11.55 2.10 -29.42
N HIS A 131 10.32 1.77 -29.84
CA HIS A 131 10.10 0.67 -30.77
C HIS A 131 10.76 1.03 -32.10
N ALA A 132 11.84 0.31 -32.45
CA ALA A 132 12.34 0.26 -33.81
C ALA A 132 11.48 -0.72 -34.61
N HIS A 133 11.23 -0.32 -35.86
CA HIS A 133 10.39 -0.94 -36.89
C HIS A 133 10.69 -2.41 -37.19
#